data_AF-A0A933JNE2-F1
#
_entry.id   AF-A0A933JNE2-F1
#
_cell.length_a   1.000
_cell.length_b   1.000
_cell.length_c   1.000
_cell.angle_alpha   90.00
_cell.angle_beta   90.00
_cell.angle_gamma   90.00
#
_symmetry.space_group_name_H-M   'P 1'
#
loop_
_entity.id
_entity.type
_entity.pdbx_description
1 polymer ?
#
loop_
_entity_poly.entity_id
_entity_poly.type
_entity_poly.pdbx_seq_one_letter_code
_entity_poly.pdbx_strand_id
1 'polypeptide(L)'
;MAQPASPKSGARIRLERLRTDGDRAGAIYSAEVRTQHTRHSLEVVFAGIEPPRVTLLEGETLPSWAAESLGALAAQIGRSGARGAWPQSLRRWRAPPEATLPAFYVLDVDDVVLDMDRSRPVAEHALGASLSDRYGSTRGESLRRAVVAGYEILRRQLRAPAGTIAEGYPEFLARITHWQRGLVAAGHRPKVFSRETLLAIALEDHALPVEALVVRAVVDAYWEALASASRVYADASALISTLQARGAKVHLATNSDGFLHLSEGTFVYDPADARLRKWARMEPALMTIGITVEDVTIGDPVGKPEPGFCARTLERFRVRAPDLDLTRTLAVGDSVSNDVLPFLAAGVARGAVIVREPVADPSDDTRIVTVRSLLDLERMS
;
A
#
# COMPACT_ATOMS: atom_id res chain seq x y z
N MET A 1 8.52 -24.14 48.03
CA MET A 1 8.92 -22.81 47.55
C MET A 1 8.15 -22.52 46.28
N ALA A 2 7.18 -21.61 46.31
CA ALA A 2 6.45 -21.19 45.12
C ALA A 2 7.33 -20.23 44.29
N GLN A 3 7.38 -20.41 42.97
CA GLN A 3 8.00 -19.45 42.07
C GLN A 3 7.25 -18.11 42.13
N PRO A 4 7.94 -16.96 42.18
CA PRO A 4 7.26 -15.68 42.10
C PRO A 4 6.63 -15.52 40.73
N ALA A 5 5.35 -15.15 40.71
CA ALA A 5 4.64 -14.81 39.48
C ALA A 5 5.36 -13.65 38.78
N SER A 6 5.76 -13.86 37.52
CA SER A 6 6.30 -12.79 36.68
C SER A 6 5.29 -11.63 36.60
N PRO A 7 5.72 -10.37 36.78
CA PRO A 7 4.83 -9.23 36.64
C PRO A 7 4.30 -9.18 35.21
N LYS A 8 2.97 -9.21 35.05
CA LYS A 8 2.30 -9.00 33.77
C LYS A 8 2.70 -7.61 33.25
N SER A 9 3.42 -7.58 32.14
CA SER A 9 3.77 -6.35 31.45
C SER A 9 2.51 -5.73 30.85
N GLY A 10 1.99 -4.68 31.47
CA GLY A 10 0.89 -3.88 30.91
C GLY A 10 1.45 -2.64 30.19
N ALA A 11 1.08 -2.47 28.92
CA ALA A 11 1.25 -1.19 28.24
C ALA A 11 0.14 -0.22 28.69
N ARG A 12 0.50 1.00 29.07
CA ARG A 12 -0.47 2.08 29.29
C ARG A 12 -0.38 3.04 28.12
N ILE A 13 -1.50 3.25 27.44
CA ILE A 13 -1.64 4.26 26.41
C ILE A 13 -2.35 5.46 27.03
N ARG A 14 -1.69 6.61 27.04
CA ARG A 14 -2.31 7.89 27.39
C ARG A 14 -2.53 8.66 26.10
N LEU A 15 -3.80 8.95 25.79
CA LEU A 15 -4.17 9.82 24.69
C LEU A 15 -4.33 11.24 25.22
N GLU A 16 -3.50 12.17 24.74
CA GLU A 16 -3.65 13.59 25.03
C GLU A 16 -4.11 14.33 23.78
N ARG A 17 -5.24 15.03 23.91
CA ARG A 17 -5.76 15.93 22.87
C ARG A 17 -4.84 17.16 22.83
N LEU A 18 -4.07 17.30 21.76
CA LEU A 18 -2.99 18.30 21.71
C LEU A 18 -3.49 19.72 21.39
N ARG A 19 -4.57 19.87 20.60
CA ARG A 19 -5.14 21.19 20.26
C ARG A 19 -6.57 21.11 19.72
N THR A 20 -7.32 22.19 19.93
CA THR A 20 -8.55 22.54 19.20
C THR A 20 -8.39 23.95 18.68
N ASP A 21 -8.12 24.11 17.38
CA ASP A 21 -8.27 25.41 16.73
C ASP A 21 -9.67 25.45 16.12
N GLY A 22 -10.55 26.23 16.74
CA GLY A 22 -11.85 26.71 16.25
C GLY A 22 -12.71 25.76 15.40
N ASP A 23 -13.82 25.29 15.98
CA ASP A 23 -15.07 24.72 15.42
C ASP A 23 -15.11 23.83 14.16
N ARG A 24 -14.05 23.64 13.37
CA ARG A 24 -14.08 22.81 12.15
C ARG A 24 -12.76 22.10 11.78
N ALA A 25 -11.69 22.20 12.57
CA ALA A 25 -10.42 21.55 12.26
C ALA A 25 -10.15 20.32 13.14
N GLY A 26 -9.79 19.20 12.52
CA GLY A 26 -9.55 17.90 13.15
C GLY A 26 -8.62 17.92 14.37
N ALA A 27 -8.84 17.01 15.31
CA ALA A 27 -8.04 16.89 16.52
C ALA A 27 -6.80 16.02 16.28
N ILE A 28 -5.64 16.51 16.70
CA ILE A 28 -4.39 15.74 16.73
C ILE A 28 -4.27 15.08 18.09
N TYR A 29 -4.07 13.77 18.11
CA TYR A 29 -3.88 12.99 19.31
C TYR A 29 -2.46 12.44 19.33
N SER A 30 -1.78 12.56 20.47
CA SER A 30 -0.58 11.78 20.72
C SER A 30 -0.93 10.60 21.60
N ALA A 31 -0.41 9.42 21.24
CA ALA A 31 -0.46 8.23 22.08
C ALA A 31 0.95 7.97 22.61
N GLU A 32 1.09 7.96 23.93
CA GLU A 32 2.33 7.55 24.58
C GLU A 32 2.24 6.06 24.93
N VAL A 33 3.09 5.23 24.35
CA VAL A 33 3.19 3.80 24.69
C VAL A 33 4.40 3.60 25.59
N ARG A 34 4.15 3.25 26.86
CA ARG A 34 5.20 2.87 27.80
C ARG A 34 5.32 1.36 27.90
N THR A 35 6.50 0.84 27.58
CA THR A 35 6.92 -0.52 27.99
C THR A 35 7.82 -0.41 29.23
N GLN A 36 8.22 -1.55 29.81
CA GLN A 36 9.15 -1.56 30.96
C GLN A 36 10.55 -1.00 30.63
N HIS A 37 10.92 -0.89 29.34
CA HIS A 37 12.29 -0.57 28.93
C HIS A 37 12.41 0.52 27.84
N THR A 38 11.31 0.92 27.20
CA THR A 38 11.31 1.94 26.15
C THR A 38 10.06 2.83 26.20
N ARG A 39 10.24 4.09 25.77
CA ARG A 39 9.16 5.06 25.56
C ARG A 39 9.01 5.25 24.07
N HIS A 40 7.85 4.92 23.52
CA HIS A 40 7.51 5.17 22.12
C HIS A 40 6.43 6.24 22.06
N SER A 41 6.63 7.28 21.25
CA SER A 41 5.62 8.27 20.93
C SER A 41 4.98 7.92 19.60
N LEU A 42 3.66 7.92 19.54
CA LEU A 42 2.85 7.75 18.35
C LEU A 42 2.05 9.04 18.14
N GLU A 43 2.29 9.76 17.05
CA GLU A 43 1.41 10.86 16.64
C GLU A 43 0.34 10.34 15.68
N VAL A 44 -0.93 10.51 16.04
CA VAL A 44 -2.07 10.13 15.22
C VAL A 44 -2.86 11.40 14.89
N VAL A 45 -2.84 11.80 13.63
CA VAL A 45 -3.60 12.95 13.13
C VAL A 45 -4.95 12.45 12.64
N PHE A 46 -6.04 12.88 13.27
CA PHE A 46 -7.38 12.64 12.76
C PHE A 46 -7.91 13.92 12.10
N ALA A 47 -8.37 13.81 10.85
CA ALA A 47 -9.05 14.88 10.13
C ALA A 47 -10.52 14.48 9.93
N GLY A 48 -11.45 14.99 10.76
CA GLY A 48 -12.89 14.70 10.60
C GLY A 48 -13.73 14.75 11.88
N ILE A 49 -15.06 14.78 11.71
CA ILE A 49 -16.07 15.40 12.59
C ILE A 49 -16.37 14.64 13.90
N GLU A 50 -16.00 13.36 14.02
CA GLU A 50 -15.99 12.64 15.29
C GLU A 50 -14.80 11.69 15.35
N PRO A 51 -14.16 11.50 16.53
CA PRO A 51 -13.09 10.52 16.66
C PRO A 51 -13.65 9.12 16.38
N PRO A 52 -12.98 8.28 15.56
CA PRO A 52 -13.33 6.87 15.54
C PRO A 52 -13.17 6.30 16.96
N ARG A 53 -14.13 5.48 17.39
CA ARG A 53 -14.03 4.75 18.66
C ARG A 53 -12.82 3.82 18.59
N VAL A 54 -11.73 4.22 19.24
CA VAL A 54 -10.58 3.36 19.47
C VAL A 54 -10.95 2.41 20.62
N THR A 55 -11.26 1.16 20.30
CA THR A 55 -11.48 0.12 21.30
C THR A 55 -10.13 -0.48 21.70
N LEU A 56 -9.79 -0.40 22.98
CA LEU A 56 -8.65 -1.12 23.55
C LEU A 56 -8.99 -2.62 23.60
N LEU A 57 -8.23 -3.44 22.88
CA LEU A 57 -8.16 -4.88 23.18
C LEU A 57 -7.16 -5.06 24.31
N GLU A 58 -7.65 -5.04 25.56
CA GLU A 58 -6.81 -5.42 26.72
C GLU A 58 -6.43 -6.90 26.62
N GLY A 59 -5.13 -7.18 26.55
CA GLY A 59 -4.60 -8.53 26.72
C GLY A 59 -4.21 -9.28 25.46
N GLU A 60 -4.27 -8.67 24.27
CA GLU A 60 -3.74 -9.31 23.07
C GLU A 60 -2.25 -9.00 22.89
N THR A 61 -1.47 -10.06 22.67
CA THR A 61 -0.12 -10.00 22.14
C THR A 61 -0.13 -9.17 20.85
N LEU A 62 0.96 -8.45 20.55
CA LEU A 62 1.13 -7.90 19.19
C LEU A 62 0.78 -9.01 18.20
N PRO A 63 -0.16 -8.78 17.27
CA PRO A 63 -0.58 -9.84 16.36
C PRO A 63 0.67 -10.38 15.65
N SER A 64 0.79 -11.71 15.54
CA SER A 64 2.05 -12.40 15.20
C SER A 64 2.78 -11.79 14.00
N TRP A 65 2.03 -11.32 13.00
CA TRP A 65 2.55 -10.65 11.82
C TRP A 65 3.40 -9.39 12.12
N ALA A 66 3.11 -8.65 13.19
CA ALA A 66 3.83 -7.44 13.60
C ALA A 66 5.14 -7.77 14.31
N ALA A 67 5.14 -8.79 15.18
CA ALA A 67 6.36 -9.32 15.80
C ALA A 67 7.29 -9.95 14.75
N GLU A 68 6.70 -10.63 13.75
CA GLU A 68 7.41 -11.27 12.64
C GLU A 68 7.96 -10.25 11.64
N SER A 69 7.23 -9.16 11.35
CA SER A 69 7.72 -8.09 10.45
C SER A 69 8.93 -7.35 11.04
N LEU A 70 8.92 -7.12 12.36
CA LEU A 70 10.07 -6.56 13.08
C LEU A 70 11.23 -7.57 13.19
N GLY A 71 10.92 -8.87 13.32
CA GLY A 71 11.93 -9.95 13.28
C GLY A 71 12.57 -10.15 11.90
N ALA A 72 11.78 -10.06 10.82
CA ALA A 72 12.25 -10.13 9.44
C ALA A 72 13.13 -8.94 9.08
N LEU A 73 12.77 -7.74 9.58
CA LEU A 73 13.59 -6.53 9.48
C LEU A 73 14.96 -6.72 10.15
N ALA A 74 14.99 -7.26 11.37
CA ALA A 74 16.24 -7.56 12.08
C ALA A 74 17.09 -8.63 11.34
N ALA A 75 16.46 -9.65 10.75
CA ALA A 75 17.16 -10.69 9.99
C ALA A 75 17.67 -10.20 8.62
N GLN A 76 17.03 -9.21 8.01
CA GLN A 76 17.48 -8.59 6.76
C GLN A 76 18.68 -7.66 7.01
N ILE A 77 18.67 -6.92 8.13
CA ILE A 77 19.78 -6.07 8.57
C ILE A 77 21.00 -6.92 8.98
N GLY A 78 20.80 -8.06 9.65
CA GLY A 78 21.89 -8.97 10.04
C GLY A 78 22.63 -9.64 8.87
N ARG A 79 22.03 -9.67 7.67
CA ARG A 79 22.61 -10.29 6.47
C ARG A 79 23.47 -9.35 5.61
N SER A 80 23.45 -8.03 5.87
CA SER A 80 24.15 -7.03 5.03
C SER A 80 25.63 -6.81 5.39
N GLY A 81 26.18 -7.50 6.39
CA GLY A 81 27.64 -7.73 6.53
C GLY A 81 28.54 -6.49 6.75
N ALA A 82 27.99 -5.31 7.04
CA ALA A 82 28.79 -4.11 7.26
C ALA A 82 29.40 -4.08 8.69
N ARG A 83 30.53 -4.75 8.88
CA ARG A 83 31.39 -4.57 10.07
C ARG A 83 32.22 -3.29 9.91
N GLY A 84 31.66 -2.15 10.28
CA GLY A 84 32.39 -0.89 10.47
C GLY A 84 32.02 -0.30 11.83
N ALA A 85 33.02 0.02 12.66
CA ALA A 85 32.83 0.50 14.02
C ALA A 85 32.00 1.80 14.07
N TRP A 86 30.95 1.82 14.89
CA TRP A 86 30.10 2.98 15.14
C TRP A 86 30.54 3.75 16.40
N PRO A 87 30.41 5.09 16.48
CA PRO A 87 30.95 5.88 17.59
C PRO A 87 30.13 5.75 18.88
N GLN A 88 30.81 5.63 20.02
CA GLN A 88 30.24 5.47 21.37
C GLN A 88 29.51 6.71 21.96
N SER A 89 29.23 7.75 21.17
CA SER A 89 28.72 9.03 21.69
C SER A 89 27.20 9.21 21.53
N LEU A 90 26.37 8.41 22.20
CA LEU A 90 24.91 8.64 22.29
C LEU A 90 24.36 8.40 23.72
N ARG A 91 24.82 9.21 24.69
CA ARG A 91 24.22 9.30 26.03
C ARG A 91 23.66 10.71 26.29
N ARG A 92 22.46 10.98 25.76
CA ARG A 92 21.43 11.92 26.26
C ARG A 92 20.44 12.22 25.13
N TRP A 93 19.19 11.79 25.27
CA TRP A 93 18.09 12.26 24.42
C TRP A 93 17.28 13.27 25.23
N ARG A 94 17.17 14.49 24.70
CA ARG A 94 16.14 15.46 25.09
C ARG A 94 15.02 15.31 24.07
N ALA A 95 13.76 15.39 24.51
CA ALA A 95 12.64 15.50 23.59
C ALA A 95 12.91 16.64 22.59
N PRO A 96 12.72 16.44 21.27
CA PRO A 96 12.89 17.52 20.32
C PRO A 96 11.94 18.67 20.73
N PRO A 97 12.47 19.90 20.83
CA PRO A 97 11.65 21.06 21.12
C PRO A 97 10.68 21.24 19.95
N GLU A 98 9.37 21.15 20.21
CA GLU A 98 8.28 21.33 19.25
C GLU A 98 8.46 20.55 17.93
N ALA A 99 7.90 19.34 17.86
CA ALA A 99 7.90 18.55 16.63
C ALA A 99 7.26 19.37 15.49
N THR A 100 8.11 19.92 14.61
CA THR A 100 7.63 20.61 13.42
C THR A 100 6.92 19.59 12.55
N LEU A 101 5.72 19.96 12.09
CA LEU A 101 4.97 19.12 11.15
C LEU A 101 5.83 18.90 9.88
N PRO A 102 5.77 17.69 9.27
CA PRO A 102 6.41 17.44 7.99
C PRO A 102 5.98 18.49 6.96
N ALA A 103 6.93 18.93 6.13
CA ALA A 103 6.64 19.84 5.02
C ALA A 103 6.42 19.09 3.70
N PHE A 104 6.84 17.83 3.64
CA PHE A 104 6.84 17.02 2.43
C PHE A 104 6.21 15.66 2.71
N TYR A 105 5.36 15.20 1.82
CA TYR A 105 4.61 13.95 1.97
C TYR A 105 4.75 13.13 0.70
N VAL A 106 5.14 11.86 0.86
CA VAL A 106 5.08 10.86 -0.21
C VAL A 106 4.00 9.86 0.17
N LEU A 107 2.91 9.81 -0.59
CA LEU A 107 1.77 8.94 -0.30
C LEU A 107 1.67 7.82 -1.33
N ASP A 108 1.36 6.60 -0.91
CA ASP A 108 0.82 5.61 -1.84
C ASP A 108 -0.55 6.04 -2.38
N VAL A 109 -0.98 5.45 -3.49
CA VAL A 109 -2.25 5.76 -4.14
C VAL A 109 -3.31 4.73 -3.80
N ASP A 110 -3.07 3.46 -4.13
CA ASP A 110 -4.06 2.40 -3.96
C ASP A 110 -4.20 2.12 -2.44
N ASP A 111 -5.43 1.95 -1.95
CA ASP A 111 -5.75 1.70 -0.53
C ASP A 111 -5.34 2.81 0.48
N VAL A 112 -4.59 3.82 0.06
CA VAL A 112 -4.29 5.03 0.84
C VAL A 112 -5.12 6.23 0.39
N VAL A 113 -5.10 6.55 -0.90
CA VAL A 113 -5.84 7.67 -1.50
C VAL A 113 -7.11 7.19 -2.19
N LEU A 114 -7.02 6.10 -2.98
CA LEU A 114 -8.13 5.55 -3.74
C LEU A 114 -8.84 4.42 -2.99
N ASP A 115 -10.17 4.42 -3.06
CA ASP A 115 -11.05 3.39 -2.53
C ASP A 115 -11.12 2.16 -3.45
N MET A 116 -10.12 1.29 -3.31
CA MET A 116 -10.03 0.08 -4.12
C MET A 116 -11.04 -0.99 -3.67
N ASP A 117 -11.40 -1.04 -2.39
CA ASP A 117 -12.38 -2.00 -1.89
C ASP A 117 -13.79 -1.75 -2.42
N ARG A 118 -14.17 -0.49 -2.66
CA ARG A 118 -15.45 -0.13 -3.28
C ARG A 118 -15.45 -0.35 -4.79
N SER A 119 -14.34 -0.03 -5.46
CA SER A 119 -14.27 -0.07 -6.93
C SER A 119 -14.02 -1.49 -7.48
N ARG A 120 -13.31 -2.36 -6.75
CA ARG A 120 -13.00 -3.73 -7.19
C ARG A 120 -14.23 -4.59 -7.49
N PRO A 121 -15.26 -4.69 -6.62
CA PRO A 121 -16.45 -5.50 -6.92
C PRO A 121 -17.17 -5.08 -8.20
N VAL A 122 -17.21 -3.78 -8.49
CA VAL A 122 -17.80 -3.24 -9.74
C VAL A 122 -17.01 -3.73 -10.95
N ALA A 123 -15.68 -3.66 -10.88
CA ALA A 123 -14.79 -4.16 -11.94
C ALA A 123 -14.91 -5.67 -12.15
N GLU A 124 -14.97 -6.45 -11.06
CA GLU A 124 -15.19 -7.90 -11.13
C GLU A 124 -16.55 -8.26 -11.74
N HIS A 125 -17.60 -7.47 -11.45
CA HIS A 125 -18.90 -7.66 -12.07
C HIS A 125 -18.86 -7.38 -13.58
N ALA A 126 -18.21 -6.30 -14.02
CA ALA A 126 -18.05 -5.98 -15.44
C ALA A 126 -17.26 -7.07 -16.20
N LEU A 127 -16.21 -7.62 -15.59
CA LEU A 127 -15.48 -8.78 -16.10
C LEU A 127 -16.42 -9.99 -16.28
N GLY A 128 -17.27 -10.26 -15.29
CA GLY A 128 -18.27 -11.33 -15.35
C GLY A 128 -19.33 -11.15 -16.42
N ALA A 129 -19.81 -9.92 -16.61
CA ALA A 129 -20.78 -9.58 -17.65
C ALA A 129 -20.16 -9.83 -19.04
N SER A 130 -18.95 -9.33 -19.29
CA SER A 130 -18.24 -9.54 -20.55
C SER A 130 -18.01 -11.03 -20.86
N LEU A 131 -17.66 -11.83 -19.85
CA LEU A 131 -17.54 -13.28 -19.98
C LEU A 131 -18.89 -13.98 -20.23
N SER A 132 -19.95 -13.50 -19.60
CA SER A 132 -21.31 -14.05 -19.76
C SER A 132 -21.86 -13.79 -21.16
N ASP A 133 -21.61 -12.61 -21.72
CA ASP A 133 -21.99 -12.28 -23.10
C ASP A 133 -21.31 -13.22 -24.10
N ARG A 134 -20.04 -13.59 -23.83
CA ARG A 134 -19.26 -14.45 -24.71
C ARG A 134 -19.58 -15.94 -24.56
N TYR A 135 -19.71 -16.42 -23.32
CA TYR A 135 -19.73 -17.86 -23.00
C TYR A 135 -21.06 -18.35 -22.40
N GLY A 136 -22.04 -17.46 -22.25
CA GLY A 136 -23.31 -17.72 -21.56
C GLY A 136 -23.20 -17.52 -20.04
N SER A 137 -24.30 -17.12 -19.41
CA SER A 137 -24.32 -16.67 -18.00
C SER A 137 -23.70 -17.65 -17.01
N THR A 138 -24.05 -18.94 -17.10
CA THR A 138 -23.51 -19.96 -16.18
C THR A 138 -22.00 -20.11 -16.29
N ARG A 139 -21.47 -20.15 -17.52
CA ARG A 139 -20.04 -20.33 -17.78
C ARG A 139 -19.25 -19.06 -17.52
N GLY A 140 -19.78 -17.90 -17.91
CA GLY A 140 -19.17 -16.60 -17.65
C GLY A 140 -19.00 -16.34 -16.15
N GLU A 141 -20.02 -16.66 -15.36
CA GLU A 141 -19.95 -16.57 -13.91
C GLU A 141 -18.96 -17.57 -13.29
N SER A 142 -18.85 -18.79 -13.84
CA SER A 142 -17.82 -19.75 -13.41
C SER A 142 -16.40 -19.23 -13.65
N LEU A 143 -16.16 -18.67 -14.83
CA LEU A 143 -14.88 -18.05 -15.19
C LEU A 143 -14.56 -16.84 -14.30
N ARG A 144 -15.55 -15.97 -14.02
CA ARG A 144 -15.39 -14.84 -13.10
C ARG A 144 -14.94 -15.33 -11.72
N ARG A 145 -15.59 -16.35 -11.16
CA ARG A 145 -15.21 -16.93 -9.86
C ARG A 145 -13.79 -17.50 -9.88
N ALA A 146 -13.36 -18.14 -10.98
CA ALA A 146 -11.99 -18.63 -11.10
C ALA A 146 -10.96 -17.49 -11.11
N VAL A 147 -11.23 -16.39 -11.84
CA VAL A 147 -10.37 -15.19 -11.82
C VAL A 147 -10.27 -14.60 -10.41
N VAL A 148 -11.41 -14.44 -9.71
CA VAL A 148 -11.45 -13.93 -8.33
C VAL A 148 -10.72 -14.86 -7.37
N ALA A 149 -10.88 -16.17 -7.49
CA ALA A 149 -10.16 -17.15 -6.67
C ALA A 149 -8.64 -17.04 -6.85
N GLY A 150 -8.17 -16.86 -8.10
CA GLY A 150 -6.77 -16.59 -8.41
C GLY A 150 -6.26 -15.30 -7.75
N TYR A 151 -7.05 -14.22 -7.82
CA TYR A 151 -6.72 -12.97 -7.13
C TYR A 151 -6.62 -13.14 -5.61
N GLU A 152 -7.51 -13.92 -5.00
CA GLU A 152 -7.49 -14.19 -3.55
C GLU A 152 -6.27 -15.01 -3.11
N ILE A 153 -5.73 -15.92 -3.94
CA ILE A 153 -4.44 -16.57 -3.68
C ILE A 153 -3.33 -15.51 -3.53
N LEU A 154 -3.28 -14.54 -4.45
CA LEU A 154 -2.27 -13.49 -4.46
C LEU A 154 -2.42 -12.54 -3.27
N ARG A 155 -3.65 -12.15 -2.91
CA ARG A 155 -3.90 -11.32 -1.71
C ARG A 155 -3.48 -12.02 -0.43
N ARG A 156 -3.78 -13.32 -0.29
CA ARG A 156 -3.32 -14.11 0.86
C ARG A 156 -1.80 -14.12 0.95
N GLN A 157 -1.10 -14.28 -0.17
CA GLN A 157 0.36 -14.19 -0.18
C GLN A 157 0.87 -12.79 0.18
N LEU A 158 0.25 -11.73 -0.34
CA LEU A 158 0.65 -10.34 -0.05
C LEU A 158 0.49 -10.01 1.45
N ARG A 159 -0.54 -10.57 2.08
CA ARG A 159 -0.85 -10.39 3.51
C ARG A 159 -0.15 -11.40 4.42
N ALA A 160 0.50 -12.42 3.85
CA ALA A 160 1.21 -13.41 4.63
C ALA A 160 2.41 -12.76 5.34
N PRO A 161 2.76 -13.21 6.55
CA PRO A 161 3.97 -12.74 7.20
C PRO A 161 5.21 -12.93 6.34
N ALA A 162 6.21 -12.07 6.53
CA ALA A 162 7.46 -12.16 5.79
C ALA A 162 8.10 -13.55 5.97
N GLY A 163 8.44 -14.21 4.86
CA GLY A 163 8.99 -15.57 4.85
C GLY A 163 7.95 -16.69 4.83
N THR A 164 6.66 -16.37 4.98
CA THR A 164 5.57 -17.34 4.88
C THR A 164 5.05 -17.42 3.45
N ILE A 165 4.91 -18.64 2.94
CA ILE A 165 4.34 -18.93 1.64
C ILE A 165 2.90 -19.41 1.83
N ALA A 166 1.94 -18.70 1.25
CA ALA A 166 0.53 -19.07 1.32
C ALA A 166 0.25 -20.37 0.52
N GLU A 167 -0.71 -21.15 1.00
CA GLU A 167 -1.15 -22.37 0.32
C GLU A 167 -1.61 -22.08 -1.12
N GLY A 168 -1.20 -22.93 -2.06
CA GLY A 168 -1.48 -22.82 -3.49
C GLY A 168 -0.68 -21.74 -4.23
N TYR A 169 -0.01 -20.82 -3.53
CA TYR A 169 0.74 -19.74 -4.17
C TYR A 169 1.88 -20.22 -5.08
N PRO A 170 2.73 -21.20 -4.69
CA PRO A 170 3.83 -21.64 -5.55
C PRO A 170 3.36 -22.21 -6.90
N GLU A 171 2.31 -23.04 -6.87
CA GLU A 171 1.72 -23.62 -8.07
C GLU A 171 1.10 -22.52 -8.94
N PHE A 172 0.36 -21.60 -8.32
CA PHE A 172 -0.26 -20.49 -9.03
C PHE A 172 0.80 -19.55 -9.67
N LEU A 173 1.89 -19.27 -8.96
CA LEU A 173 3.01 -18.49 -9.47
C LEU A 173 3.70 -19.18 -10.66
N ALA A 174 3.81 -20.51 -10.64
CA ALA A 174 4.35 -21.26 -11.77
C ALA A 174 3.47 -21.09 -13.03
N ARG A 175 2.14 -21.12 -12.87
CA ARG A 175 1.18 -20.87 -13.97
C ARG A 175 1.26 -19.44 -14.49
N ILE A 176 1.35 -18.45 -13.59
CA ILE A 176 1.59 -17.05 -13.96
C ILE A 176 2.88 -16.93 -14.77
N THR A 177 3.96 -17.55 -14.31
CA THR A 177 5.27 -17.49 -14.97
C THR A 177 5.24 -18.18 -16.34
N HIS A 178 4.51 -19.29 -16.48
CA HIS A 178 4.31 -19.97 -17.76
C HIS A 178 3.66 -19.04 -18.79
N TRP A 179 2.57 -18.37 -18.41
CA TRP A 179 1.88 -17.41 -19.26
C TRP A 179 2.68 -16.13 -19.51
N GLN A 180 3.62 -15.78 -18.62
CA GLN A 180 4.47 -14.58 -18.72
C GLN A 180 5.91 -14.90 -19.18
N ARG A 181 6.15 -16.03 -19.84
CA ARG A 181 7.50 -16.41 -20.31
C ARG A 181 8.11 -15.41 -21.28
N GLY A 182 7.31 -14.76 -22.13
CA GLY A 182 7.75 -13.68 -23.02
C GLY A 182 8.24 -12.45 -22.26
N LEU A 183 7.48 -12.03 -21.24
CA LEU A 183 7.86 -10.97 -20.30
C LEU A 183 9.18 -11.30 -19.58
N VAL A 184 9.32 -12.54 -19.08
CA VAL A 184 10.53 -12.97 -18.35
C VAL A 184 11.74 -13.05 -19.28
N ALA A 185 11.57 -13.55 -20.50
CA ALA A 185 12.62 -13.58 -21.52
C ALA A 185 13.12 -12.18 -21.90
N ALA A 186 12.26 -11.16 -21.83
CA ALA A 186 12.62 -9.75 -22.00
C ALA A 186 13.31 -9.13 -20.76
N GLY A 187 13.58 -9.91 -19.71
CA GLY A 187 14.29 -9.46 -18.50
C GLY A 187 13.42 -8.76 -17.46
N HIS A 188 12.09 -8.84 -17.59
CA HIS A 188 11.15 -8.26 -16.63
C HIS A 188 10.75 -9.26 -15.53
N ARG A 189 10.34 -8.74 -14.37
CA ARG A 189 9.78 -9.57 -13.28
C ARG A 189 8.30 -9.87 -13.54
N PRO A 190 7.82 -11.08 -13.19
CA PRO A 190 6.40 -11.42 -13.33
C PRO A 190 5.47 -10.39 -12.70
N LYS A 191 4.45 -9.97 -13.46
CA LYS A 191 3.37 -9.09 -12.99
C LYS A 191 2.27 -9.96 -12.40
N VAL A 192 2.49 -10.40 -11.17
CA VAL A 192 1.65 -11.44 -10.54
C VAL A 192 0.18 -11.04 -10.41
N PHE A 193 -0.12 -9.74 -10.31
CA PHE A 193 -1.49 -9.21 -10.25
C PHE A 193 -2.10 -8.85 -11.63
N SER A 194 -1.51 -9.27 -12.76
CA SER A 194 -2.06 -9.02 -14.10
C SER A 194 -3.41 -9.72 -14.29
N ARG A 195 -4.44 -8.96 -14.67
CA ARG A 195 -5.81 -9.47 -14.89
C ARG A 195 -5.88 -10.34 -16.14
N GLU A 196 -5.07 -10.02 -17.12
CA GLU A 196 -4.87 -10.79 -18.35
C GLU A 196 -4.37 -12.20 -18.04
N THR A 197 -3.39 -12.32 -17.14
CA THR A 197 -2.84 -13.62 -16.75
C THR A 197 -3.83 -14.42 -15.92
N LEU A 198 -4.54 -13.78 -14.97
CA LEU A 198 -5.59 -14.45 -14.19
C LEU A 198 -6.71 -14.99 -15.08
N LEU A 199 -7.11 -14.22 -16.10
CA LEU A 199 -8.11 -14.65 -17.06
C LEU A 199 -7.62 -15.81 -17.96
N ALA A 200 -6.37 -15.76 -18.44
CA ALA A 200 -5.79 -16.84 -19.23
C ALA A 200 -5.78 -18.17 -18.46
N ILE A 201 -5.38 -18.14 -17.18
CA ILE A 201 -5.43 -19.28 -16.26
C ILE A 201 -6.87 -19.79 -16.10
N ALA A 202 -7.84 -18.89 -15.89
CA ALA A 202 -9.24 -19.30 -15.75
C ALA A 202 -9.82 -19.95 -17.02
N LEU A 203 -9.46 -19.44 -18.20
CA LEU A 203 -9.84 -20.02 -19.49
C LEU A 203 -9.22 -21.41 -19.68
N GLU A 204 -7.93 -21.56 -19.38
CA GLU A 204 -7.21 -22.83 -19.40
C GLU A 204 -7.87 -23.87 -18.48
N ASP A 205 -8.24 -23.49 -17.25
CA ASP A 205 -8.91 -24.37 -16.29
C ASP A 205 -10.28 -24.87 -16.77
N HIS A 206 -10.91 -24.14 -17.69
CA HIS A 206 -12.17 -24.50 -18.31
C HIS A 206 -12.00 -25.12 -19.70
N ALA A 207 -10.77 -25.49 -20.08
CA ALA A 207 -10.42 -26.03 -21.40
C ALA A 207 -10.91 -25.14 -22.57
N LEU A 208 -10.84 -23.81 -22.38
CA LEU A 208 -11.16 -22.82 -23.40
C LEU A 208 -9.89 -22.25 -24.02
N PRO A 209 -9.92 -21.90 -25.32
CA PRO A 209 -8.80 -21.24 -25.96
C PRO A 209 -8.54 -19.86 -25.36
N VAL A 210 -7.27 -19.53 -25.14
CA VAL A 210 -6.83 -18.20 -24.70
C VAL A 210 -6.58 -17.33 -25.93
N GLU A 211 -7.61 -16.59 -26.33
CA GLU A 211 -7.57 -15.72 -27.51
C GLU A 211 -7.26 -14.27 -27.12
N ALA A 212 -6.34 -13.62 -27.83
CA ALA A 212 -5.90 -12.25 -27.50
C ALA A 212 -7.05 -11.24 -27.49
N LEU A 213 -7.98 -11.33 -28.45
CA LEU A 213 -9.14 -10.45 -28.54
C LEU A 213 -10.11 -10.63 -27.35
N VAL A 214 -10.31 -11.88 -26.91
CA VAL A 214 -11.15 -12.16 -25.74
C VAL A 214 -10.51 -11.62 -24.47
N VAL A 215 -9.22 -11.92 -24.26
CA VAL A 215 -8.48 -11.45 -23.08
C VAL A 215 -8.52 -9.94 -23.00
N ARG A 216 -8.21 -9.26 -24.10
CA ARG A 216 -8.26 -7.80 -24.18
C ARG A 216 -9.66 -7.26 -23.89
N ALA A 217 -10.70 -7.73 -24.57
CA ALA A 217 -12.05 -7.20 -24.40
C ALA A 217 -12.57 -7.34 -22.96
N VAL A 218 -12.37 -8.51 -22.34
CA VAL A 218 -12.82 -8.77 -20.97
C VAL A 218 -12.04 -7.95 -19.94
N VAL A 219 -10.73 -7.82 -20.13
CA VAL A 219 -9.87 -7.07 -19.20
C VAL A 219 -10.03 -5.57 -19.39
N ASP A 220 -10.23 -5.08 -20.61
CA ASP A 220 -10.56 -3.67 -20.86
C ASP A 220 -11.88 -3.31 -20.16
N ALA A 221 -12.92 -4.16 -20.24
CA ALA A 221 -14.17 -3.96 -19.51
C ALA A 221 -13.97 -3.91 -17.97
N TYR A 222 -13.09 -4.75 -17.42
CA TYR A 222 -12.70 -4.68 -16.00
C TYR A 222 -12.08 -3.31 -15.66
N TRP A 223 -11.10 -2.87 -16.44
CA TRP A 223 -10.35 -1.64 -16.14
C TRP A 223 -11.17 -0.37 -16.36
N GLU A 224 -12.03 -0.34 -17.38
CA GLU A 224 -12.98 0.75 -17.60
C GLU A 224 -13.97 0.90 -16.44
N ALA A 225 -14.52 -0.22 -15.97
CA ALA A 225 -15.41 -0.25 -14.82
C ALA A 225 -14.67 0.18 -13.53
N LEU A 226 -13.43 -0.28 -13.34
CA LEU A 226 -12.60 0.13 -12.20
C LEU A 226 -12.29 1.63 -12.22
N ALA A 227 -11.90 2.19 -13.37
CA ALA A 227 -11.66 3.62 -13.54
C ALA A 227 -12.92 4.43 -13.24
N SER A 228 -14.06 4.03 -13.80
CA SER A 228 -15.35 4.70 -13.60
C SER A 228 -15.82 4.67 -12.15
N ALA A 229 -15.54 3.57 -11.44
CA ALA A 229 -15.89 3.39 -10.03
C ALA A 229 -14.84 3.95 -9.06
N SER A 230 -13.65 4.33 -9.53
CA SER A 230 -12.56 4.82 -8.68
C SER A 230 -12.96 6.13 -8.01
N ARG A 231 -12.73 6.21 -6.69
CA ARG A 231 -13.02 7.40 -5.88
C ARG A 231 -11.87 7.64 -4.91
N VAL A 232 -11.62 8.90 -4.59
CA VAL A 232 -10.71 9.27 -3.50
C VAL A 232 -11.47 9.10 -2.19
N TYR A 233 -10.82 8.54 -1.17
CA TYR A 233 -11.39 8.52 0.18
C TYR A 233 -11.68 9.93 0.68
N ALA A 234 -12.83 10.15 1.32
CA ALA A 234 -13.23 11.46 1.81
C ALA A 234 -12.19 12.05 2.79
N ASP A 235 -11.64 11.22 3.68
CA ASP A 235 -10.61 11.63 4.63
C ASP A 235 -9.24 11.86 3.97
N ALA A 236 -8.88 11.09 2.94
CA ALA A 236 -7.66 11.32 2.15
C ALA A 236 -7.74 12.66 1.39
N SER A 237 -8.92 12.97 0.82
CA SER A 237 -9.19 14.27 0.18
C SER A 237 -9.06 15.41 1.19
N ALA A 238 -9.67 15.28 2.37
CA ALA A 238 -9.58 16.28 3.44
C ALA A 238 -8.14 16.46 3.94
N LEU A 239 -7.39 15.36 4.10
CA LEU A 239 -5.99 15.38 4.49
C LEU A 239 -5.14 16.13 3.46
N ILE A 240 -5.18 15.74 2.18
CA ILE A 240 -4.39 16.37 1.12
C ILE A 240 -4.70 17.86 1.01
N SER A 241 -5.98 18.22 1.02
CA SER A 241 -6.42 19.62 0.98
C SER A 241 -5.87 20.42 2.18
N THR A 242 -5.92 19.84 3.38
CA THR A 242 -5.41 20.48 4.60
C THR A 242 -3.88 20.65 4.55
N LEU A 243 -3.16 19.64 4.05
CA LEU A 243 -1.71 19.70 3.88
C LEU A 243 -1.32 20.82 2.90
N GLN A 244 -1.95 20.86 1.74
CA GLN A 244 -1.71 21.88 0.71
C GLN A 244 -2.05 23.29 1.20
N ALA A 245 -3.17 23.48 1.90
CA ALA A 245 -3.56 24.76 2.48
C ALA A 245 -2.55 25.28 3.52
N ARG A 246 -1.79 24.39 4.16
CA ARG A 246 -0.71 24.72 5.10
C ARG A 246 0.66 24.85 4.42
N GLY A 247 0.69 24.82 3.09
CA GLY A 247 1.91 24.95 2.29
C GLY A 247 2.75 23.67 2.21
N ALA A 248 2.27 22.54 2.73
CA ALA A 248 2.96 21.26 2.57
C ALA A 248 2.88 20.79 1.12
N LYS A 249 3.92 20.09 0.67
CA LYS A 249 3.99 19.50 -0.67
C LYS A 249 3.66 18.02 -0.59
N VAL A 250 2.87 17.53 -1.54
CA VAL A 250 2.42 16.15 -1.63
C VAL A 250 2.88 15.57 -2.96
N HIS A 251 3.38 14.35 -2.94
CA HIS A 251 3.74 13.57 -4.11
C HIS A 251 3.22 12.15 -3.94
N LEU A 252 2.70 11.55 -5.01
CA LEU A 252 2.14 10.20 -4.98
C LEU A 252 3.08 9.18 -5.61
N ALA A 253 3.15 7.99 -5.04
CA ALA A 253 4.06 6.93 -5.45
C ALA A 253 3.38 5.56 -5.46
N THR A 254 3.06 5.04 -6.65
CA THR A 254 2.30 3.79 -6.82
C THR A 254 3.01 2.79 -7.72
N ASN A 255 2.74 1.50 -7.51
CA ASN A 255 3.13 0.45 -8.45
C ASN A 255 2.16 0.41 -9.64
N SER A 256 2.63 -0.12 -10.76
CA SER A 256 1.78 -0.35 -11.92
C SER A 256 0.75 -1.45 -11.71
N ASP A 257 -0.35 -1.37 -12.47
CA ASP A 257 -1.37 -2.41 -12.57
C ASP A 257 -0.88 -3.64 -13.34
N GLY A 258 0.25 -3.53 -14.05
CA GLY A 258 0.87 -4.65 -14.75
C GLY A 258 0.09 -5.08 -15.99
N PHE A 259 -0.39 -4.12 -16.80
CA PHE A 259 -1.05 -4.38 -18.07
C PHE A 259 -0.16 -5.20 -19.01
N LEU A 260 -0.73 -6.26 -19.59
CA LEU A 260 -0.01 -7.18 -20.48
C LEU A 260 -0.73 -7.33 -21.83
N HIS A 261 0.04 -7.70 -22.86
CA HIS A 261 -0.48 -8.00 -24.18
C HIS A 261 -0.22 -9.47 -24.51
N LEU A 262 -1.23 -10.20 -24.98
CA LEU A 262 -1.03 -11.59 -25.41
C LEU A 262 -0.46 -11.59 -26.84
N SER A 263 0.73 -12.15 -27.01
CA SER A 263 1.41 -12.31 -28.30
C SER A 263 2.06 -13.68 -28.38
N GLU A 264 1.87 -14.39 -29.49
CA GLU A 264 2.52 -15.71 -29.74
C GLU A 264 2.34 -16.72 -28.59
N GLY A 265 1.15 -16.74 -27.99
CA GLY A 265 0.81 -17.67 -26.90
C GLY A 265 1.46 -17.37 -25.55
N THR A 266 2.05 -16.18 -25.37
CA THR A 266 2.56 -15.68 -24.08
C THR A 266 2.22 -14.21 -23.89
N PHE A 267 2.25 -13.74 -22.65
CA PHE A 267 2.17 -12.31 -22.36
C PHE A 267 3.51 -11.63 -22.56
N VAL A 268 3.45 -10.47 -23.21
CA VAL A 268 4.52 -9.48 -23.35
C VAL A 268 4.14 -8.20 -22.62
N TYR A 269 5.13 -7.36 -22.34
CA TYR A 269 4.96 -6.23 -21.44
C TYR A 269 5.60 -4.97 -22.03
N ASP A 270 4.81 -3.91 -22.13
CA ASP A 270 5.26 -2.57 -22.47
C ASP A 270 5.15 -1.65 -21.24
N PRO A 271 6.29 -1.27 -20.63
CA PRO A 271 6.29 -0.37 -19.48
C PRO A 271 5.71 1.02 -19.77
N ALA A 272 5.79 1.52 -21.01
CA ALA A 272 5.25 2.83 -21.36
C ALA A 272 3.72 2.79 -21.41
N ASP A 273 3.16 1.81 -22.12
CA ASP A 273 1.71 1.57 -22.17
C ASP A 273 1.14 1.35 -20.76
N ALA A 274 1.77 0.51 -19.95
CA ALA A 274 1.29 0.21 -18.60
C ALA A 274 1.23 1.46 -17.70
N ARG A 275 2.20 2.38 -17.81
CA ARG A 275 2.14 3.67 -17.09
C ARG A 275 1.00 4.56 -17.58
N LEU A 276 0.82 4.65 -18.91
CA LEU A 276 -0.23 5.47 -19.51
C LEU A 276 -1.62 4.98 -19.07
N ARG A 277 -1.86 3.66 -19.13
CA ARG A 277 -3.11 3.05 -18.71
C ARG A 277 -3.36 3.18 -17.21
N LYS A 278 -2.33 3.02 -16.37
CA LYS A 278 -2.43 3.23 -14.91
C LYS A 278 -2.82 4.69 -14.61
N TRP A 279 -2.21 5.67 -15.28
CA TRP A 279 -2.58 7.07 -15.12
C TRP A 279 -4.03 7.31 -15.55
N ALA A 280 -4.41 6.89 -16.76
CA ALA A 280 -5.76 7.07 -17.29
C ALA A 280 -6.85 6.49 -16.37
N ARG A 281 -6.56 5.37 -15.68
CA ARG A 281 -7.45 4.79 -14.66
C ARG A 281 -7.68 5.73 -13.46
N MET A 282 -6.61 6.32 -12.94
CA MET A 282 -6.63 7.07 -11.68
C MET A 282 -6.97 8.55 -11.88
N GLU A 283 -6.63 9.11 -13.05
CA GLU A 283 -6.76 10.52 -13.39
C GLU A 283 -8.13 11.11 -13.06
N PRO A 284 -9.28 10.50 -13.45
CA PRO A 284 -10.58 11.08 -13.17
C PRO A 284 -10.84 11.31 -11.67
N ALA A 285 -10.36 10.40 -10.81
CA ALA A 285 -10.52 10.50 -9.37
C ALA A 285 -9.51 11.49 -8.76
N LEU A 286 -8.23 11.40 -9.16
CA LEU A 286 -7.16 12.24 -8.60
C LEU A 286 -7.29 13.72 -8.98
N MET A 287 -7.79 14.03 -10.18
CA MET A 287 -8.04 15.41 -10.60
C MET A 287 -9.10 16.11 -9.73
N THR A 288 -10.03 15.38 -9.09
CA THR A 288 -11.04 15.97 -8.19
C THR A 288 -10.44 16.63 -6.94
N ILE A 289 -9.20 16.26 -6.59
CA ILE A 289 -8.42 16.81 -5.48
C ILE A 289 -7.19 17.59 -5.95
N GLY A 290 -7.15 17.98 -7.23
CA GLY A 290 -6.09 18.82 -7.80
C GLY A 290 -4.74 18.13 -7.99
N ILE A 291 -4.69 16.80 -8.01
CA ILE A 291 -3.47 16.03 -8.28
C ILE A 291 -3.34 15.81 -9.79
N THR A 292 -2.20 16.20 -10.36
CA THR A 292 -1.90 16.05 -11.79
C THR A 292 -0.91 14.91 -12.06
N VAL A 293 -0.64 14.59 -13.33
CA VAL A 293 0.30 13.50 -13.69
C VAL A 293 1.72 13.78 -13.18
N GLU A 294 2.09 15.06 -13.05
CA GLU A 294 3.38 15.47 -12.53
C GLU A 294 3.51 15.22 -11.01
N ASP A 295 2.39 15.09 -10.28
CA ASP A 295 2.36 14.77 -8.85
C ASP A 295 2.56 13.27 -8.59
N VAL A 296 2.58 12.44 -9.63
CA VAL A 296 2.55 10.98 -9.48
C VAL A 296 3.77 10.33 -10.11
N THR A 297 4.39 9.42 -9.38
CA THR A 297 5.36 8.47 -9.92
C THR A 297 4.76 7.07 -9.96
N ILE A 298 4.61 6.55 -11.17
CA ILE A 298 4.11 5.20 -11.44
C ILE A 298 5.30 4.26 -11.67
N GLY A 299 5.35 3.17 -10.91
CA GLY A 299 6.45 2.23 -10.88
C GLY A 299 6.42 1.26 -12.04
N ASP A 300 7.13 1.60 -13.12
CA ASP A 300 7.39 0.75 -14.28
C ASP A 300 8.62 1.22 -15.08
N PRO A 301 9.48 0.30 -15.57
CA PRO A 301 9.42 -1.16 -15.36
C PRO A 301 9.79 -1.58 -13.93
N VAL A 302 10.36 -0.65 -13.16
CA VAL A 302 10.79 -0.83 -11.77
C VAL A 302 9.89 -0.01 -10.84
N GLY A 303 9.24 -0.70 -9.91
CA GLY A 303 8.38 -0.14 -8.86
C GLY A 303 8.88 -0.45 -7.45
N LYS A 304 8.08 -0.10 -6.44
CA LYS A 304 8.28 -0.47 -5.04
C LYS A 304 8.40 -1.99 -4.88
N PRO A 305 9.25 -2.50 -3.97
CA PRO A 305 10.10 -1.79 -3.00
C PRO A 305 11.50 -1.43 -3.52
N GLU A 306 11.73 -1.43 -4.84
CA GLU A 306 13.09 -1.32 -5.37
C GLU A 306 13.70 0.07 -5.12
N PRO A 307 14.97 0.16 -4.66
CA PRO A 307 15.61 1.45 -4.34
C PRO A 307 15.62 2.44 -5.51
N GLY A 308 15.79 1.93 -6.73
CA GLY A 308 15.76 2.75 -7.96
C GLY A 308 14.40 3.38 -8.26
N PHE A 309 13.29 2.86 -7.70
CA PHE A 309 11.99 3.53 -7.76
C PHE A 309 11.94 4.71 -6.78
N CYS A 310 12.31 4.49 -5.52
CA CYS A 310 12.29 5.53 -4.49
C CYS A 310 13.18 6.72 -4.86
N ALA A 311 14.38 6.47 -5.38
CA ALA A 311 15.29 7.51 -5.85
C ALA A 311 14.65 8.39 -6.95
N ARG A 312 14.06 7.77 -7.98
CA ARG A 312 13.36 8.49 -9.05
C ARG A 312 12.16 9.28 -8.54
N THR A 313 11.39 8.72 -7.61
CA THR A 313 10.26 9.41 -7.00
C THR A 313 10.72 10.68 -6.27
N LEU A 314 11.77 10.59 -5.45
CA LEU A 314 12.31 11.74 -4.72
C LEU A 314 12.95 12.77 -5.64
N GLU A 315 13.58 12.34 -6.74
CA GLU A 315 14.09 13.24 -7.78
C GLU A 315 12.96 14.01 -8.46
N ARG A 316 11.90 13.33 -8.90
CA ARG A 316 10.71 13.97 -9.47
C ARG A 316 10.03 14.90 -8.48
N PHE A 317 9.95 14.50 -7.21
CA PHE A 317 9.40 15.35 -6.17
C PHE A 317 10.23 16.63 -6.00
N ARG A 318 11.58 16.52 -6.01
CA ARG A 318 12.49 17.67 -5.92
C ARG A 318 12.36 18.64 -7.09
N VAL A 319 12.03 18.18 -8.30
CA VAL A 319 11.76 19.08 -9.44
C VAL A 319 10.58 20.01 -9.14
N ARG A 320 9.56 19.53 -8.41
CA ARG A 320 8.37 20.30 -8.03
C ARG A 320 8.51 21.03 -6.70
N ALA A 321 9.37 20.53 -5.84
CA ALA A 321 9.69 21.09 -4.53
C ALA A 321 11.23 21.21 -4.41
N PRO A 322 11.86 22.23 -5.02
CA PRO A 322 13.32 22.39 -4.99
C PRO A 322 13.90 22.51 -3.57
N ASP A 323 13.05 22.92 -2.62
CA ASP A 323 13.32 23.01 -1.19
C ASP A 323 13.08 21.69 -0.42
N LEU A 324 12.87 20.56 -1.13
CA LEU A 324 12.64 19.24 -0.54
C LEU A 324 13.74 18.89 0.48
N ASP A 325 13.33 18.89 1.75
CA ASP A 325 14.13 18.48 2.90
C ASP A 325 13.67 17.10 3.37
N LEU A 326 14.52 16.10 3.14
CA LEU A 326 14.24 14.71 3.52
C LEU A 326 14.04 14.55 5.03
N THR A 327 14.68 15.41 5.85
CA THR A 327 14.52 15.42 7.32
C THR A 327 13.12 15.86 7.77
N ARG A 328 12.37 16.49 6.86
CA ARG A 328 10.99 16.97 7.06
C ARG A 328 10.00 16.24 6.15
N THR A 329 10.35 15.05 5.68
CA THR A 329 9.51 14.24 4.79
C THR A 329 8.85 13.08 5.54
N LEU A 330 7.59 12.79 5.22
CA LEU A 330 6.83 11.64 5.69
C LEU A 330 6.43 10.75 4.50
N ALA A 331 6.79 9.46 4.55
CA ALA A 331 6.25 8.44 3.66
C ALA A 331 5.00 7.79 4.28
N VAL A 332 3.93 7.66 3.51
CA VAL A 332 2.65 7.08 3.96
C VAL A 332 2.21 6.00 2.99
N GLY A 333 1.89 4.82 3.51
CA GLY A 333 1.46 3.67 2.71
C GLY A 333 0.53 2.73 3.46
N ASP A 334 -0.01 1.73 2.79
CA ASP A 334 -0.73 0.62 3.43
C ASP A 334 0.19 -0.57 3.75
N SER A 335 1.40 -0.59 3.18
CA SER A 335 2.42 -1.61 3.40
C SER A 335 3.73 -1.06 3.97
N VAL A 336 4.15 -1.63 5.11
CA VAL A 336 5.46 -1.33 5.73
C VAL A 336 6.60 -1.61 4.76
N SER A 337 6.62 -2.81 4.17
CA SER A 337 7.73 -3.31 3.35
C SER A 337 7.76 -2.72 1.96
N ASN A 338 6.60 -2.35 1.41
CA ASN A 338 6.50 -1.84 0.04
C ASN A 338 6.54 -0.30 -0.01
N ASP A 339 5.91 0.39 0.94
CA ASP A 339 5.69 1.84 0.81
C ASP A 339 6.49 2.68 1.79
N VAL A 340 6.76 2.14 2.98
CA VAL A 340 7.39 2.94 4.04
C VAL A 340 8.89 2.68 4.12
N LEU A 341 9.30 1.44 4.38
CA LEU A 341 10.72 1.08 4.54
C LEU A 341 11.59 1.47 3.33
N PRO A 342 11.15 1.32 2.07
CA PRO A 342 11.98 1.71 0.92
C PRO A 342 12.28 3.21 0.88
N PHE A 343 11.33 4.06 1.29
CA PHE A 343 11.55 5.50 1.35
C PHE A 343 12.38 5.93 2.56
N LEU A 344 12.20 5.28 3.71
CA LEU A 344 13.08 5.47 4.87
C LEU A 344 14.54 5.13 4.52
N ALA A 345 14.75 4.00 3.83
CA ALA A 345 16.07 3.61 3.33
C ALA A 345 16.64 4.59 2.29
N ALA A 346 15.78 5.33 1.58
CA ALA A 346 16.16 6.41 0.67
C ALA A 346 16.36 7.77 1.36
N GLY A 347 16.28 7.82 2.70
CA GLY A 347 16.57 9.01 3.51
C GLY A 347 15.34 9.82 3.96
N VAL A 348 14.11 9.39 3.64
CA VAL A 348 12.90 10.03 4.21
C VAL A 348 12.89 9.88 5.72
N ALA A 349 12.61 10.97 6.45
CA ALA A 349 12.73 10.99 7.91
C ALA A 349 11.75 10.08 8.65
N ARG A 350 10.51 10.02 8.18
CA ARG A 350 9.40 9.38 8.92
C ARG A 350 8.55 8.52 8.02
N GLY A 351 7.91 7.53 8.64
CA GLY A 351 6.99 6.61 7.99
C GLY A 351 5.66 6.54 8.72
N ALA A 352 4.55 6.39 8.00
CA ALA A 352 3.25 6.08 8.56
C ALA A 352 2.57 4.98 7.74
N VAL A 353 1.93 4.05 8.44
CA VAL A 353 1.11 3.01 7.82
C VAL A 353 -0.35 3.32 8.07
N ILE A 354 -1.14 3.32 7.01
CA ILE A 354 -2.59 3.46 7.05
C ILE A 354 -3.19 2.07 6.89
N VAL A 355 -3.97 1.65 7.90
CA VAL A 355 -4.79 0.45 7.81
C VAL A 355 -6.24 0.88 7.61
N ARG A 356 -6.80 0.55 6.46
CA ARG A 356 -8.23 0.71 6.15
C ARG A 356 -8.96 -0.55 6.61
N GLU A 357 -9.95 -0.39 7.48
CA GLU A 357 -10.85 -1.51 7.78
C GLU A 357 -11.83 -1.74 6.63
N PRO A 358 -12.14 -3.00 6.27
CA PRO A 358 -13.19 -3.30 5.33
C PRO A 358 -14.53 -2.76 5.86
N VAL A 359 -15.27 -2.04 5.02
CA VAL A 359 -16.61 -1.57 5.41
C VAL A 359 -17.58 -2.74 5.32
N ALA A 360 -18.36 -2.96 6.38
CA ALA A 360 -19.42 -3.97 6.37
C ALA A 360 -20.56 -3.60 5.40
N ASP A 361 -20.80 -2.31 5.20
CA ASP A 361 -21.79 -1.76 4.27
C ASP A 361 -21.10 -0.78 3.28
N PRO A 362 -21.05 -1.09 1.97
CA PRO A 362 -20.45 -0.21 0.96
C PRO A 362 -21.12 1.17 0.80
N SER A 363 -22.30 1.37 1.39
CA SER A 363 -23.00 2.66 1.43
C SER A 363 -22.63 3.53 2.63
N ASP A 364 -21.94 2.97 3.63
CA ASP A 364 -21.42 3.72 4.76
C ASP A 364 -20.06 4.34 4.41
N ASP A 365 -20.02 5.67 4.33
CA ASP A 365 -18.78 6.41 4.09
C ASP A 365 -17.91 6.52 5.36
N THR A 366 -18.35 5.96 6.50
CA THR A 366 -17.60 5.94 7.76
C THR A 366 -16.55 4.82 7.73
N ARG A 367 -15.31 5.16 7.36
CA ARG A 367 -14.19 4.22 7.47
C ARG A 367 -13.40 4.44 8.76
N ILE A 368 -13.15 3.35 9.49
CA ILE A 368 -12.17 3.37 10.57
C ILE A 368 -10.79 3.33 9.93
N VAL A 369 -10.01 4.36 10.24
CA VAL A 369 -8.64 4.51 9.77
C VAL A 369 -7.73 4.41 10.97
N THR A 370 -6.96 3.33 11.02
CA THR A 370 -5.90 3.22 12.01
C THR A 370 -4.61 3.70 11.38
N VAL A 371 -4.16 4.89 11.76
CA VAL A 371 -2.84 5.40 11.39
C VAL A 371 -1.83 4.92 12.44
N ARG A 372 -0.84 4.16 12.00
CA ARG A 372 0.30 3.76 12.83
C ARG A 372 1.52 4.52 12.36
N SER A 373 1.96 5.51 13.14
CA SER A 373 3.22 6.19 12.89
C SER A 373 4.40 5.29 13.28
N LEU A 374 5.36 5.18 12.38
CA LEU A 374 6.69 4.66 12.65
C LEU A 374 7.57 5.90 12.93
N LEU A 375 7.39 6.50 14.12
CA LEU A 375 8.30 7.54 14.59
C LEU A 375 9.61 6.89 15.04
N ASP A 376 10.71 7.42 14.52
CA ASP A 376 12.10 7.09 14.83
C ASP A 376 12.48 5.61 14.68
N LEU A 377 12.78 5.20 13.44
CA LEU A 377 13.66 4.05 13.15
C LEU A 377 15.16 4.43 13.27
N GLU A 378 15.49 5.50 13.99
CA GLU A 378 16.85 5.77 14.42
C GLU A 378 17.15 5.01 15.72
N ARG A 379 17.82 3.87 15.56
CA ARG A 379 18.72 3.13 16.50
C ARG A 379 18.53 1.61 16.47
N MET A 380 18.49 1.00 15.29
CA MET A 380 18.69 -0.45 15.13
C MET A 380 19.86 -0.80 14.20
N SER A 381 20.96 -0.07 14.35
CA SER A 381 22.28 -0.40 13.78
C SER A 381 23.35 -0.22 14.84
#